data_AF-N9NYG2-F1
#
_entry.id   AF-N9NYG2-F1
#
_cell.length_a   1.000
_cell.length_b   1.000
_cell.length_c   1.000
_cell.angle_alpha   90.00
_cell.angle_beta   90.00
_cell.angle_gamma   90.00
#
_symmetry.space_group_name_H-M   'P 1'
#
loop_
_entity.id
_entity.type
_entity.pdbx_description
1 polymer ?
#
loop_
_entity_poly.entity_id
_entity_poly.type
_entity_poly.pdbx_seq_one_letter_code
_entity_poly.pdbx_strand_id
1 'polypeptide(L)'
;MADSFEYPIKEWAEIKDDYENGNLIIGNGASVALHQKIRFDSLKEEAEKLKLFNEDISKLFIEFDTCDFELILRLVWHAKLVNKHLGIIDPKIDSAYKNIKNALIEVVKEVHCEHAEIFDQLPQLYQFTKRFRTIVSLNYDLILYWILIDFRHKSKNVQFI
;
A
#
# COMPACT_ATOMS: atom_id res chain seq x y z
N MET A 1 -33.99 2.83 -16.67
CA MET A 1 -33.84 2.61 -15.22
C MET A 1 -32.58 1.78 -15.08
N ALA A 2 -31.51 2.37 -14.53
CA ALA A 2 -30.30 1.60 -14.24
C ALA A 2 -30.56 0.89 -12.92
N ASP A 3 -30.55 -0.45 -12.93
CA ASP A 3 -30.58 -1.23 -11.69
C ASP A 3 -29.38 -0.79 -10.86
N SER A 4 -29.65 -0.18 -9.70
CA SER A 4 -28.61 0.16 -8.74
C SER A 4 -28.10 -1.13 -8.12
N PHE A 5 -27.01 -1.66 -8.68
CA PHE A 5 -26.27 -2.75 -8.05
C PHE A 5 -25.68 -2.23 -6.74
N GLU A 6 -26.29 -2.60 -5.62
CA GLU A 6 -25.68 -2.44 -4.30
C GLU A 6 -24.64 -3.54 -4.11
N TYR A 7 -23.42 -3.16 -3.73
CA TYR A 7 -22.35 -4.07 -3.34
C TYR A 7 -22.19 -4.00 -1.81
N PRO A 8 -23.05 -4.68 -1.03
CA PRO A 8 -22.95 -4.64 0.42
C PRO A 8 -21.63 -5.25 0.88
N ILE A 9 -20.99 -4.59 1.85
CA ILE A 9 -19.84 -5.16 2.55
C ILE A 9 -20.37 -6.28 3.44
N LYS A 10 -19.89 -7.51 3.21
CA LYS A 10 -20.29 -8.69 3.97
C LYS A 10 -19.24 -9.02 5.03
N GLU A 11 -19.70 -9.55 6.15
CA GLU A 11 -18.81 -10.09 7.17
C GLU A 11 -18.09 -11.33 6.63
N TRP A 12 -16.76 -11.40 6.82
CA TRP A 12 -15.96 -12.52 6.31
C TRP A 12 -16.49 -13.88 6.78
N ALA A 13 -16.97 -13.95 8.03
CA ALA A 13 -17.48 -15.18 8.61
C ALA A 13 -18.67 -15.79 7.84
N GLU A 14 -19.44 -14.97 7.12
CA GLU A 14 -20.62 -15.38 6.36
C GLU A 14 -20.28 -15.92 4.97
N ILE A 15 -19.16 -15.48 4.40
CA ILE A 15 -18.78 -15.81 3.01
C ILE A 15 -17.56 -16.73 2.92
N LYS A 16 -16.85 -16.96 4.02
CA LYS A 16 -15.55 -17.65 4.04
C LYS A 16 -15.51 -19.01 3.32
N ASP A 17 -16.62 -19.72 3.23
CA ASP A 17 -16.71 -21.07 2.66
C ASP A 17 -16.80 -21.01 1.12
N ASP A 18 -17.30 -19.90 0.56
CA ASP A 18 -17.37 -19.66 -0.89
C ASP A 18 -15.99 -19.32 -1.50
N TYR A 19 -15.04 -18.91 -0.66
CA TYR A 19 -13.72 -18.40 -1.08
C TYR A 19 -12.56 -19.31 -0.67
N GLU A 20 -12.84 -20.56 -0.28
CA GLU A 20 -11.79 -21.54 -0.02
C GLU A 20 -10.98 -21.81 -1.29
N ASN A 21 -9.65 -21.81 -1.20
CA ASN A 21 -8.72 -21.87 -2.35
C ASN A 21 -8.89 -20.74 -3.38
N GLY A 22 -9.57 -19.64 -3.01
CA GLY A 22 -9.72 -18.45 -3.82
C GLY A 22 -8.44 -17.60 -3.89
N ASN A 23 -8.57 -16.40 -4.43
CA ASN A 23 -7.50 -15.40 -4.50
C ASN A 23 -7.77 -14.30 -3.47
N LEU A 24 -6.74 -13.89 -2.75
CA LEU A 24 -6.78 -12.80 -1.77
C LEU A 24 -6.02 -11.59 -2.30
N ILE A 25 -6.68 -10.43 -2.34
CA ILE A 25 -6.02 -9.15 -2.58
C ILE A 25 -5.98 -8.40 -1.25
N ILE A 26 -4.80 -7.98 -0.84
CA ILE A 26 -4.57 -7.24 0.40
C ILE A 26 -4.16 -5.83 0.04
N GLY A 27 -4.88 -4.85 0.59
CA GLY A 27 -4.55 -3.42 0.47
C GLY A 27 -4.09 -2.84 1.80
N ASN A 28 -3.60 -1.59 1.77
CA ASN A 28 -2.90 -0.94 2.88
C ASN A 28 -3.73 -0.91 4.19
N GLY A 29 -5.06 -0.99 4.08
CA GLY A 29 -5.97 -1.12 5.22
C GLY A 29 -5.67 -2.34 6.12
N ALA A 30 -5.21 -3.46 5.56
CA ALA A 30 -4.81 -4.62 6.35
C ALA A 30 -3.60 -4.33 7.24
N SER A 31 -2.66 -3.53 6.75
CA SER A 31 -1.49 -3.09 7.52
C SER A 31 -1.85 -2.04 8.55
N VAL A 32 -2.75 -1.11 8.21
CA VAL A 32 -3.28 -0.12 9.17
C VAL A 32 -4.00 -0.80 10.34
N ALA A 33 -4.68 -1.93 10.09
CA ALA A 33 -5.33 -2.71 11.15
C ALA A 33 -4.33 -3.32 12.15
N LEU A 34 -3.10 -3.56 11.73
CA LEU A 34 -2.02 -4.13 12.55
C LEU A 34 -1.15 -3.03 13.18
N HIS A 35 -0.89 -1.97 12.43
CA HIS A 35 -0.07 -0.84 12.85
C HIS A 35 -0.58 0.48 12.29
N GLN A 36 -1.23 1.28 13.15
CA GLN A 36 -1.93 2.50 12.74
C GLN A 36 -1.00 3.58 12.16
N LYS A 37 0.31 3.57 12.45
CA LYS A 37 1.21 4.60 11.92
C LYS A 37 1.39 4.51 10.40
N ILE A 38 1.03 3.40 9.77
CA ILE A 38 1.10 3.22 8.30
C ILE A 38 -0.07 3.92 7.57
N ARG A 39 -0.97 4.60 8.30
CA ARG A 39 -2.03 5.42 7.69
C ARG A 39 -1.46 6.57 6.86
N PHE A 40 -2.18 6.95 5.81
CA PHE A 40 -1.74 7.97 4.86
C PHE A 40 -1.47 9.34 5.50
N ASP A 41 -2.32 9.76 6.44
CA ASP A 41 -2.12 10.99 7.22
C ASP A 41 -0.81 10.95 8.01
N SER A 42 -0.57 9.85 8.71
CA SER A 42 0.65 9.61 9.50
C SER A 42 1.91 9.59 8.61
N LEU A 43 1.84 8.95 7.44
CA LEU A 43 2.96 8.92 6.49
C LEU A 43 3.28 10.30 5.91
N LYS A 44 2.26 11.10 5.57
CA LYS A 44 2.49 12.47 5.07
C LYS A 44 3.11 13.35 6.16
N GLU A 45 2.55 13.32 7.37
CA GLU A 45 3.07 14.09 8.51
C GLU A 45 4.53 13.73 8.80
N GLU A 46 4.87 12.44 8.79
CA GLU A 46 6.24 12.00 9.04
C GLU A 46 7.19 12.41 7.91
N ALA A 47 6.74 12.35 6.65
CA ALA A 47 7.54 12.81 5.51
C ALA A 47 7.82 14.33 5.57
N GLU A 48 6.87 15.13 6.06
CA GLU A 48 7.04 16.56 6.31
C GLU A 48 8.04 16.83 7.44
N LYS A 49 7.94 16.10 8.56
CA LYS A 49 8.91 16.21 9.68
C LYS A 49 10.33 15.87 9.25
N LEU A 50 10.49 14.80 8.46
CA LEU A 50 11.77 14.36 7.90
C LEU A 50 12.26 15.25 6.75
N LYS A 51 11.47 16.25 6.33
CA LYS A 51 11.77 17.18 5.21
C LYS A 51 12.07 16.44 3.91
N LEU A 52 11.32 15.38 3.63
CA LEU A 52 11.48 14.57 2.42
C LEU A 52 10.85 15.24 1.19
N PHE A 53 9.93 16.19 1.39
CA PHE A 53 9.31 16.98 0.34
C PHE A 53 10.09 18.26 0.05
N ASN A 54 10.22 18.58 -1.24
CA ASN A 54 10.51 19.95 -1.64
C ASN A 54 9.22 20.79 -1.64
N GLU A 55 9.35 22.11 -1.79
CA GLU A 55 8.22 23.04 -1.77
C GLU A 55 7.15 22.72 -2.82
N ASP A 56 7.55 22.25 -4.00
CA ASP A 56 6.62 21.92 -5.08
C ASP A 56 5.77 20.69 -4.72
N ILE A 57 6.37 19.68 -4.08
CA ILE A 57 5.64 18.49 -3.63
C ILE A 57 4.69 18.81 -2.49
N SER A 58 5.11 19.60 -1.51
CA SER A 58 4.21 20.04 -0.43
C SER A 58 2.98 20.77 -0.99
N LYS A 59 3.18 21.63 -2.01
CA LYS A 59 2.07 22.32 -2.69
C LYS A 59 1.11 21.36 -3.38
N LEU A 60 1.59 20.28 -4.01
CA LEU A 60 0.72 19.30 -4.66
C LEU A 60 -0.24 18.63 -3.66
N PHE A 61 0.25 18.22 -2.49
CA PHE A 61 -0.61 17.61 -1.47
C PHE A 61 -1.66 18.58 -0.92
N ILE A 62 -1.31 19.86 -0.81
CA ILE A 62 -2.24 20.92 -0.38
C ILE A 62 -3.29 21.20 -1.46
N GLU A 63 -2.87 21.37 -2.72
CA GLU A 63 -3.75 21.71 -3.85
C GLU A 63 -4.81 20.63 -4.10
N PHE A 64 -4.41 19.35 -4.01
CA PHE A 64 -5.31 18.22 -4.22
C PHE A 64 -6.02 17.75 -2.94
N ASP A 65 -5.87 18.48 -1.83
CA ASP A 65 -6.45 18.19 -0.51
C ASP A 65 -6.36 16.70 -0.14
N THR A 66 -5.13 16.16 -0.15
CA THR A 66 -4.90 14.73 0.04
C THR A 66 -3.67 14.43 0.88
N CYS A 67 -3.65 13.23 1.44
CA CYS A 67 -2.47 12.59 2.05
C CYS A 67 -2.05 11.32 1.29
N ASP A 68 -2.75 10.99 0.20
CA ASP A 68 -2.49 9.78 -0.60
C ASP A 68 -1.34 10.02 -1.58
N PHE A 69 -0.20 9.39 -1.31
CA PHE A 69 0.97 9.42 -2.17
C PHE A 69 0.69 8.82 -3.55
N GLU A 70 -0.14 7.78 -3.67
CA GLU A 70 -0.45 7.18 -4.97
C GLU A 70 -1.25 8.12 -5.83
N LEU A 71 -2.19 8.86 -5.25
CA LEU A 71 -2.95 9.86 -5.97
C LEU A 71 -2.00 10.90 -6.57
N ILE A 72 -1.10 11.47 -5.76
CA ILE A 72 -0.14 12.46 -6.26
C ILE A 72 0.82 11.83 -7.29
N LEU A 73 1.36 10.64 -7.05
CA LEU A 73 2.21 9.93 -8.02
C LEU A 73 1.51 9.69 -9.35
N ARG A 74 0.23 9.28 -9.31
CA ARG A 74 -0.60 9.02 -10.47
C ARG A 74 -0.90 10.30 -11.25
N LEU A 75 -1.20 11.41 -10.55
CA LEU A 75 -1.42 12.71 -11.19
C LEU A 75 -0.16 13.21 -11.90
N VAL A 76 1.01 13.14 -11.24
CA VAL A 76 2.30 13.51 -11.83
C VAL A 76 2.64 12.61 -13.02
N TRP A 77 2.36 11.30 -12.91
CA TRP A 77 2.54 10.36 -14.02
C TRP A 77 1.65 10.70 -15.23
N HIS A 78 0.38 11.00 -15.02
CA HIS A 78 -0.52 11.39 -16.10
C HIS A 78 -0.05 12.68 -16.78
N ALA A 79 0.34 13.69 -16.00
CA ALA A 79 0.89 14.93 -16.54
C ALA A 79 2.17 14.68 -17.36
N LYS A 80 3.04 13.76 -16.91
CA LYS A 80 4.22 13.33 -17.67
C LYS A 80 3.86 12.68 -19.00
N LEU A 81 2.83 11.82 -19.04
CA LEU A 81 2.34 11.21 -20.28
C LEU A 81 1.80 12.25 -21.26
N VAL A 82 1.03 13.22 -20.76
CA VAL A 82 0.50 14.33 -21.57
C VAL A 82 1.65 15.17 -22.15
N ASN A 83 2.60 15.60 -21.31
CA ASN A 83 3.77 16.36 -21.76
C ASN A 83 4.55 15.62 -22.85
N LYS A 84 4.77 14.31 -22.67
CA LYS A 84 5.44 13.48 -23.67
C LYS A 84 4.70 13.48 -25.01
N HIS A 85 3.37 13.36 -25.01
CA HIS A 85 2.58 13.36 -26.24
C HIS A 85 2.52 14.73 -26.92
N LEU A 86 2.58 15.82 -26.15
CA LEU A 86 2.64 17.18 -26.67
C LEU A 86 4.05 17.63 -27.06
N GLY A 87 5.07 16.79 -26.88
CA GLY A 87 6.47 17.12 -27.17
C GLY A 87 7.08 18.12 -26.17
N ILE A 88 6.49 18.27 -24.98
CA ILE A 88 6.98 19.15 -23.91
C ILE A 88 8.03 18.39 -23.10
N ILE A 89 9.26 18.92 -23.08
CA ILE A 89 10.35 18.40 -22.25
C ILE A 89 10.38 19.21 -20.95
N ASP A 90 9.96 18.59 -19.85
CA ASP A 90 10.00 19.21 -18.54
C ASP A 90 10.75 18.31 -17.54
N PRO A 91 12.03 18.60 -17.21
CA PRO A 91 12.77 17.81 -16.23
C PRO A 91 12.23 17.94 -14.80
N LYS A 92 11.42 18.98 -14.50
CA LYS A 92 10.84 19.16 -13.16
C LYS A 92 9.82 18.07 -12.85
N ILE A 93 9.02 17.64 -13.83
CA ILE A 93 8.01 16.59 -13.61
C ILE A 93 8.65 15.24 -13.26
N ASP A 94 9.80 14.93 -13.86
CA ASP A 94 10.58 13.74 -13.55
C ASP A 94 11.21 13.81 -12.16
N SER A 95 11.70 14.99 -11.78
CA SER A 95 12.25 15.24 -10.45
C SER A 95 11.17 15.14 -9.37
N ALA A 96 9.99 15.70 -9.63
CA ALA A 96 8.83 15.63 -8.75
C ALA A 96 8.40 14.17 -8.52
N TYR A 97 8.23 13.39 -9.60
CA TYR A 97 7.86 11.97 -9.50
C TYR A 97 8.89 11.18 -8.66
N LYS A 98 10.19 11.41 -8.89
CA LYS A 98 11.25 10.75 -8.12
C LYS A 98 11.25 11.18 -6.65
N ASN A 99 11.04 12.47 -6.35
CA ASN A 99 11.00 12.96 -4.98
C ASN A 99 9.84 12.34 -4.20
N ILE A 100 8.62 12.32 -4.76
CA ILE A 100 7.46 11.70 -4.12
C ILE A 100 7.70 10.20 -3.89
N LYS A 101 8.20 9.49 -4.90
CA LYS A 101 8.48 8.05 -4.80
C LYS A 101 9.52 7.76 -3.70
N ASN A 102 10.61 8.51 -3.68
CA ASN A 102 11.66 8.32 -2.67
C ASN A 102 11.17 8.70 -1.28
N ALA A 103 10.40 9.79 -1.14
CA ALA A 103 9.79 10.18 0.12
C ALA A 103 8.88 9.08 0.68
N LEU A 104 8.04 8.46 -0.17
CA LEU A 104 7.20 7.34 0.23
C LEU A 104 8.04 6.14 0.71
N ILE A 105 9.09 5.77 -0.03
CA ILE A 105 9.96 4.66 0.35
C ILE A 105 10.63 4.91 1.70
N GLU A 106 11.20 6.11 1.89
CA GLU A 106 11.92 6.44 3.12
C GLU A 106 10.96 6.55 4.32
N VAL A 107 9.78 7.16 4.14
CA VAL A 107 8.83 7.28 5.25
C VAL A 107 8.21 5.94 5.64
N VAL A 108 7.94 5.07 4.68
CA VAL A 108 7.44 3.71 4.98
C VAL A 108 8.50 2.94 5.77
N LYS A 109 9.80 3.08 5.44
CA LYS A 109 10.87 2.43 6.22
C LYS A 109 10.93 2.94 7.66
N GLU A 110 10.80 4.25 7.85
CA GLU A 110 10.87 4.87 9.19
C GLU A 110 9.65 4.50 10.06
N VAL A 111 8.47 4.44 9.44
CA VAL A 111 7.20 4.24 10.14
C VAL A 111 6.81 2.77 10.25
N HIS A 112 7.49 1.89 9.52
CA HIS A 112 7.24 0.45 9.60
C HIS A 112 7.34 -0.04 11.04
N CYS A 113 6.37 -0.83 11.51
CA CYS A 113 6.50 -1.48 12.82
C CYS A 113 7.72 -2.39 12.85
N GLU A 114 8.27 -2.65 14.02
CA GLU A 114 9.24 -3.70 14.23
C GLU A 114 8.54 -5.07 14.21
N HIS A 115 9.27 -6.11 13.78
CA HIS A 115 8.70 -7.47 13.70
C HIS A 115 8.19 -7.96 15.06
N ALA A 116 8.86 -7.56 16.15
CA ALA A 116 8.47 -7.90 17.51
C ALA A 116 7.09 -7.35 17.91
N GLU A 117 6.64 -6.24 17.33
CA GLU A 117 5.37 -5.59 17.70
C GLU A 117 4.14 -6.37 17.20
N ILE A 118 4.28 -7.13 16.12
CA ILE A 118 3.17 -7.91 15.54
C ILE A 118 3.38 -9.42 15.63
N PHE A 119 4.46 -9.87 16.28
CA PHE A 119 4.88 -11.27 16.31
C PHE A 119 3.77 -12.23 16.77
N ASP A 120 3.03 -11.86 17.81
CA ASP A 120 1.95 -12.68 18.38
C ASP A 120 0.74 -12.82 17.44
N GLN A 121 0.58 -11.90 16.49
CA GLN A 121 -0.52 -11.89 15.52
C GLN A 121 -0.17 -12.69 14.26
N LEU A 122 1.13 -12.83 13.93
CA LEU A 122 1.61 -13.53 12.74
C LEU A 122 1.03 -14.95 12.59
N PRO A 123 0.95 -15.80 13.64
CA PRO A 123 0.37 -17.13 13.50
C PRO A 123 -1.08 -17.11 13.04
N GLN A 124 -1.93 -16.22 13.58
CA GLN A 124 -3.33 -16.13 13.19
C GLN A 124 -3.48 -15.63 11.75
N LEU A 125 -2.71 -14.61 11.38
CA LEU A 125 -2.68 -14.05 10.02
C LEU A 125 -2.21 -15.10 9.00
N TYR A 126 -1.24 -15.93 9.38
CA TYR A 126 -0.80 -17.05 8.58
C TYR A 126 -1.93 -18.11 8.40
N GLN A 127 -2.63 -18.49 9.47
CA GLN A 127 -3.76 -19.43 9.38
C GLN A 127 -4.90 -18.93 8.50
N PHE A 128 -5.09 -17.61 8.44
CA PHE A 128 -6.03 -16.99 7.52
C PHE A 128 -5.53 -17.05 6.07
N THR A 129 -4.32 -16.56 5.83
CA THR A 129 -3.75 -16.42 4.47
C THR A 129 -3.52 -17.75 3.77
N LYS A 130 -3.18 -18.83 4.50
CA LYS A 130 -3.00 -20.17 3.93
C LYS A 130 -4.23 -20.77 3.24
N ARG A 131 -5.42 -20.22 3.48
CA ARG A 131 -6.70 -20.71 2.91
C ARG A 131 -6.86 -20.31 1.44
N PHE A 132 -6.03 -19.38 0.97
CA PHE A 132 -6.09 -18.83 -0.38
C PHE A 132 -4.97 -19.41 -1.22
N ARG A 133 -5.28 -19.67 -2.49
CA ARG A 133 -4.32 -20.21 -3.46
C ARG A 133 -3.30 -19.16 -3.90
N THR A 134 -3.76 -17.92 -4.05
CA THR A 134 -2.92 -16.81 -4.51
C THR A 134 -3.20 -15.59 -3.65
N ILE A 135 -2.13 -14.92 -3.23
CA ILE A 135 -2.20 -13.70 -2.43
C ILE A 135 -1.48 -12.61 -3.21
N VAL A 136 -2.15 -11.50 -3.47
CA VAL A 136 -1.58 -10.32 -4.11
C VAL A 136 -1.60 -9.19 -3.09
N SER A 137 -0.44 -8.60 -2.83
CA SER A 137 -0.32 -7.41 -1.98
C SER A 137 -0.27 -6.16 -2.83
N LEU A 138 -1.04 -5.15 -2.43
CA LEU A 138 -0.93 -3.78 -2.89
C LEU A 138 -0.30 -2.88 -1.82
N ASN A 139 0.24 -3.45 -0.73
CA ASN A 139 0.79 -2.71 0.40
C ASN A 139 2.23 -2.28 0.12
N TYR A 140 2.65 -1.15 0.68
CA TYR A 140 4.03 -0.67 0.59
C TYR A 140 4.99 -1.37 1.55
N ASP A 141 4.47 -2.18 2.47
CA ASP A 141 5.19 -2.66 3.65
C ASP A 141 5.58 -4.15 3.58
N LEU A 142 6.27 -4.60 4.63
CA LEU A 142 6.84 -5.93 4.75
C LEU A 142 5.98 -6.88 5.59
N ILE A 143 4.80 -6.45 6.05
CA ILE A 143 3.98 -7.26 6.96
C ILE A 143 3.58 -8.58 6.30
N LEU A 144 3.13 -8.55 5.04
CA LEU A 144 2.83 -9.79 4.32
C LEU A 144 4.06 -10.69 4.16
N TYR A 145 5.23 -10.09 3.92
CA TYR A 145 6.47 -10.84 3.81
C TYR A 145 6.80 -11.57 5.13
N TRP A 146 6.57 -10.95 6.29
CA TRP A 146 6.77 -11.58 7.59
C TRP A 146 5.79 -12.73 7.85
N ILE A 147 4.52 -12.57 7.48
CA ILE A 147 3.52 -13.66 7.54
C ILE A 147 4.01 -14.87 6.71
N LEU A 148 4.60 -14.62 5.55
CA LEU A 148 5.11 -15.67 4.65
C LEU A 148 6.48 -16.25 5.06
N ILE A 149 7.31 -15.51 5.78
CA ILE A 149 8.56 -16.06 6.32
C ILE A 149 8.25 -17.02 7.48
N ASP A 150 7.33 -16.64 8.39
CA ASP A 150 6.89 -17.54 9.46
C ASP A 150 6.30 -18.83 8.87
N PHE A 151 5.66 -18.74 7.70
CA PHE A 151 5.30 -19.91 6.89
C PHE A 151 6.49 -20.76 6.47
N ARG A 152 7.54 -20.20 5.84
CA ARG A 152 8.69 -20.97 5.35
C ARG A 152 9.51 -21.62 6.47
N HIS A 153 9.63 -20.96 7.62
CA HIS A 153 10.23 -21.59 8.80
C HIS A 153 9.46 -22.82 9.27
N LYS A 154 8.16 -22.90 8.95
CA LYS A 154 7.26 -24.01 9.31
C LYS A 154 6.93 -24.96 8.14
N SER A 155 7.19 -24.61 6.89
CA SER A 155 6.83 -25.38 5.69
C SER A 155 7.85 -25.19 4.55
N LYS A 156 8.65 -26.24 4.31
CA LYS A 156 9.80 -26.23 3.39
C LYS A 156 9.51 -26.22 1.88
N ASN A 157 8.27 -26.12 1.37
CA ASN A 157 8.01 -26.31 -0.07
C ASN A 157 6.81 -25.53 -0.63
N VAL A 158 6.94 -24.23 -0.97
CA VAL A 158 6.07 -23.56 -1.97
C VAL A 158 6.84 -22.41 -2.65
N GLN A 159 6.65 -22.25 -3.97
CA GLN A 159 7.26 -21.24 -4.83
C GLN A 159 6.24 -20.12 -5.15
N PHE A 160 6.66 -18.86 -5.16
CA PHE A 160 5.80 -17.69 -5.44
C PHE A 160 6.40 -16.81 -6.55
N ILE A 161 5.51 -16.09 -7.26
CA ILE A 161 5.80 -15.05 -8.29
C ILE A 161 5.58 -13.68 -7.66
#